data_AF-A0A9D7BMM6-F1
#
_entry.id   AF-A0A9D7BMM6-F1
#
_cell.length_a   1.000
_cell.length_b   1.000
_cell.length_c   1.000
_cell.angle_alpha   90.00
_cell.angle_beta   90.00
_cell.angle_gamma   90.00
#
_symmetry.space_group_name_H-M   'P 1'
#
loop_
_entity.id
_entity.type
_entity.pdbx_description
1 polymer ?
#
loop_
_entity_poly.entity_id
_entity_poly.type
_entity_poly.pdbx_seq_one_letter_code
_entity_poly.pdbx_strand_id
1 'polypeptide(L)'
;MNAIIDILSELKNVIFPNVCPACHNNVMPQGRLVCTPCLCELPFTDHFDHHDNKVASHFYGRVKIYSAAGLLYFRENSFVQDIVHSFKYNHNKEIGIVLGKMAGEKMLMSSGFRQAEVIIPVPLHPKKEYVRGYNQSFVFGEAFAKTMKIEVLNDVLVKGKSNESQTGKNRIERVKNVLGNV
;
A
#
# COMPACT_ATOMS: atom_id res chain seq x y z
N MET A 1 9.40 16.53 -37.81
CA MET A 1 9.40 15.24 -37.09
C MET A 1 9.01 15.41 -35.62
N ASN A 2 9.41 16.50 -34.95
CA ASN A 2 9.04 16.77 -33.54
C ASN A 2 7.56 17.17 -33.35
N ALA A 3 6.99 17.99 -34.24
CA ALA A 3 5.59 18.45 -34.11
C ALA A 3 4.54 17.32 -34.15
N ILE A 4 4.76 16.26 -34.92
CA ILE A 4 3.85 15.10 -34.98
C ILE A 4 3.94 14.29 -33.67
N ILE A 5 5.16 14.17 -33.10
CA ILE A 5 5.38 13.51 -31.81
C ILE A 5 4.71 14.31 -30.68
N ASP A 6 4.83 15.64 -30.71
CA ASP A 6 4.21 16.53 -29.72
C ASP A 6 2.67 16.43 -29.80
N ILE A 7 2.07 16.51 -30.99
CA ILE A 7 0.61 16.36 -31.19
C ILE A 7 0.11 14.98 -30.74
N LEU A 8 0.85 13.91 -31.03
CA LEU A 8 0.51 12.56 -30.57
C LEU A 8 0.61 12.43 -29.04
N SER A 9 1.57 13.10 -28.41
CA SER A 9 1.71 13.14 -26.95
C SER A 9 0.57 13.93 -26.29
N GLU A 10 0.13 15.03 -26.92
CA GLU A 10 -0.99 15.85 -26.45
C GLU A 10 -2.34 15.11 -26.60
N LEU A 11 -2.58 14.46 -27.74
CA LEU A 11 -3.75 13.60 -27.94
C LEU A 11 -3.80 12.45 -26.93
N LYS A 12 -2.65 11.85 -26.61
CA LYS A 12 -2.56 10.82 -25.58
C LYS A 12 -2.95 11.35 -24.21
N ASN A 13 -2.60 12.59 -23.87
CA ASN A 13 -2.99 13.21 -22.60
C ASN A 13 -4.47 13.60 -22.53
N VAL A 14 -5.12 13.86 -23.67
CA VAL A 14 -6.57 14.11 -23.73
C VAL A 14 -7.37 12.82 -23.61
N ILE A 15 -6.90 11.73 -24.24
CA ILE A 15 -7.61 10.43 -24.24
C ILE A 15 -7.25 9.59 -23.00
N PHE A 16 -6.04 9.75 -22.46
CA PHE A 16 -5.53 9.06 -21.26
C PHE A 16 -4.87 10.09 -20.31
N PRO A 17 -5.67 10.98 -19.70
CA PRO A 17 -5.13 11.97 -18.78
C PRO A 17 -4.49 11.27 -17.57
N ASN A 18 -3.28 11.67 -17.26
CA ASN A 18 -2.60 11.23 -16.04
C ASN A 18 -3.25 11.94 -14.84
N VAL A 19 -4.34 11.37 -14.33
CA VAL A 19 -5.14 11.95 -13.24
C VAL A 19 -4.69 11.41 -11.89
N CYS A 20 -4.65 12.30 -10.91
CA CYS A 20 -4.37 11.93 -9.54
C CYS A 20 -5.51 11.09 -8.99
N PRO A 21 -5.26 9.90 -8.40
CA PRO A 21 -6.31 9.06 -7.82
C PRO A 21 -6.98 9.70 -6.60
N ALA A 22 -6.35 10.71 -6.01
CA ALA A 22 -6.87 11.42 -4.83
C ALA A 22 -7.80 12.59 -5.19
N CYS A 23 -7.34 13.51 -6.04
CA CYS A 23 -8.08 14.75 -6.35
C CYS A 23 -8.68 14.78 -7.76
N HIS A 24 -8.42 13.76 -8.57
CA HIS A 24 -8.86 13.64 -9.97
C HIS A 24 -8.36 14.76 -10.91
N ASN A 25 -7.46 15.62 -10.45
CA ASN A 25 -6.79 16.62 -11.29
C ASN A 25 -5.61 16.01 -12.05
N ASN A 26 -5.23 16.65 -13.16
CA ASN A 26 -4.04 16.29 -13.93
C ASN A 26 -2.76 16.39 -13.09
N VAL A 27 -1.92 15.36 -13.16
CA VAL A 27 -0.65 15.32 -12.46
C VAL A 27 0.45 15.92 -13.31
N MET A 28 1.09 16.97 -12.79
CA MET A 28 2.28 17.61 -13.34
C MET A 28 3.45 17.54 -12.35
N PRO A 29 4.70 17.30 -12.80
CA PRO A 29 5.10 16.93 -14.16
C PRO A 29 4.60 15.53 -14.57
N GLN A 30 4.54 15.27 -15.89
CA GLN A 30 4.18 13.96 -16.43
C GLN A 30 5.07 12.86 -15.81
N GLY A 31 4.49 11.69 -15.51
CA GLY A 31 5.19 10.56 -14.88
C GLY A 31 5.04 10.47 -13.36
N ARG A 32 4.34 11.41 -12.71
CA ARG A 32 3.90 11.25 -11.31
C ARG A 32 2.48 10.68 -11.27
N LEU A 33 2.19 9.86 -10.26
CA LEU A 33 0.87 9.22 -10.06
C LEU A 33 -0.06 10.03 -9.16
N VAL A 34 0.52 10.72 -8.19
CA VAL A 34 -0.21 11.50 -7.19
C VAL A 34 0.30 12.93 -7.27
N CYS A 35 -0.64 13.88 -7.25
CA CYS A 35 -0.34 15.30 -7.32
C CYS A 35 0.52 15.75 -6.13
N THR A 36 1.45 16.69 -6.33
CA THR A 36 2.29 17.20 -5.22
C THR A 36 1.47 17.71 -4.03
N PRO A 37 0.39 18.51 -4.22
CA PRO A 37 -0.49 18.90 -3.12
C PRO A 37 -1.04 17.71 -2.33
N CYS A 38 -1.56 16.71 -3.05
CA CYS A 38 -2.14 15.50 -2.49
C CYS A 38 -1.12 14.69 -1.67
N LEU A 39 0.14 14.64 -2.13
CA LEU A 39 1.23 14.00 -1.40
C LEU A 39 1.58 14.77 -0.12
N CYS A 40 1.60 16.10 -0.17
CA CYS A 40 1.86 16.95 0.99
C CYS A 40 0.75 16.87 2.05
N GLU A 41 -0.49 16.65 1.63
CA GLU A 41 -1.66 16.55 2.51
C GLU A 41 -1.87 15.14 3.09
N LEU A 42 -1.07 14.14 2.68
CA LEU A 42 -1.20 12.77 3.18
C LEU A 42 -1.17 12.75 4.72
N PRO A 43 -2.17 12.15 5.39
CA PRO A 43 -2.27 12.15 6.84
C PRO A 43 -1.34 11.08 7.41
N PHE A 44 -0.03 11.36 7.42
CA PHE A 44 0.96 10.47 7.98
C PHE A 44 0.73 10.25 9.47
N THR A 45 1.02 9.04 9.93
CA THR A 45 1.07 8.74 11.37
C THR A 45 2.47 8.97 11.92
N ASP A 46 2.55 9.00 13.24
CA ASP A 46 3.76 8.97 14.07
C ASP A 46 4.09 7.55 14.57
N HIS A 47 3.41 6.51 14.07
CA HIS A 47 3.54 5.15 14.61
C HIS A 47 4.94 4.54 14.44
N PHE A 48 5.75 5.07 13.52
CA PHE A 48 7.14 4.64 13.37
C PHE A 48 8.02 5.16 14.50
N ASP A 49 7.65 6.26 15.16
CA ASP A 49 8.45 6.91 16.20
C ASP A 49 8.12 6.39 17.60
N HIS A 50 6.98 5.69 17.76
CA HIS A 50 6.46 5.23 19.04
C HIS A 50 6.15 3.73 19.03
N HIS A 51 6.79 2.96 19.93
CA HIS A 51 6.53 1.52 20.10
C HIS A 51 5.09 1.25 20.56
N ASP A 52 4.57 2.07 21.47
CA ASP A 52 3.18 2.00 21.91
C ASP A 52 2.34 2.93 21.05
N ASN A 53 1.51 2.35 20.19
CA ASN A 53 0.62 3.08 19.31
C ASN A 53 -0.66 2.29 19.03
N LYS A 54 -1.60 2.92 18.33
CA LYS A 54 -2.91 2.31 18.05
C LYS A 54 -2.79 0.99 17.30
N VAL A 55 -1.81 0.83 16.42
CA VAL A 55 -1.58 -0.43 15.69
C VAL A 55 -1.05 -1.50 16.64
N ALA A 56 -0.05 -1.19 17.45
CA ALA A 56 0.52 -2.12 18.44
C ALA A 56 -0.55 -2.62 19.43
N SER A 57 -1.45 -1.75 19.87
CA SER A 57 -2.52 -2.10 20.83
C SER A 57 -3.47 -3.20 20.34
N HIS A 58 -3.61 -3.40 19.03
CA HIS A 58 -4.40 -4.49 18.48
C HIS A 58 -3.81 -5.89 18.73
N PHE A 59 -2.53 -5.96 19.09
CA PHE A 59 -1.80 -7.20 19.35
C PHE A 59 -1.65 -7.49 20.86
N TYR A 60 -1.95 -6.53 21.73
CA TYR A 60 -1.80 -6.69 23.18
C TYR A 60 -2.63 -7.86 23.72
N GLY A 61 -1.96 -8.71 24.50
CA GLY A 61 -2.55 -9.94 25.06
C GLY A 61 -2.84 -11.05 24.04
N ARG A 62 -2.51 -10.88 22.75
CA ARG A 62 -2.74 -11.88 21.70
C ARG A 62 -1.47 -12.51 21.19
N VAL A 63 -0.45 -11.68 20.92
CA VAL A 63 0.84 -12.12 20.41
C VAL A 63 1.91 -11.12 20.82
N LYS A 64 3.11 -11.63 21.11
CA LYS A 64 4.27 -10.79 21.40
C LYS A 64 4.82 -10.23 20.09
N ILE A 65 4.82 -8.90 19.96
CA ILE A 65 5.44 -8.16 18.85
C ILE A 65 6.50 -7.22 19.41
N TYR A 66 7.51 -6.89 18.60
CA TYR A 66 8.50 -5.87 18.98
C TYR A 66 8.01 -4.45 18.69
N SER A 67 7.40 -4.25 17.52
CA SER A 67 6.81 -2.98 17.11
C SER A 67 5.78 -3.21 16.00
N ALA A 68 4.84 -2.28 15.84
CA ALA A 68 3.87 -2.27 14.74
C ALA A 68 3.59 -0.83 14.32
N ALA A 69 3.47 -0.58 13.01
CA ALA A 69 3.23 0.76 12.49
C ALA A 69 2.32 0.74 11.27
N GLY A 70 1.74 1.90 10.95
CA GLY A 70 0.96 2.10 9.74
C GLY A 70 1.27 3.47 9.16
N LEU A 71 1.49 3.58 7.85
CA LEU A 71 1.99 4.81 7.23
C LEU A 71 1.00 5.99 7.31
N LEU A 72 -0.28 5.73 7.08
CA LEU A 72 -1.31 6.76 6.90
C LEU A 72 -2.51 6.48 7.81
N TYR A 73 -3.15 7.55 8.29
CA TYR A 73 -4.48 7.48 8.85
C TYR A 73 -5.51 7.20 7.74
N PHE A 74 -6.33 6.17 7.94
CA PHE A 74 -7.43 5.85 7.05
C PHE A 74 -8.75 6.41 7.60
N ARG A 75 -9.50 7.13 6.76
CA ARG A 75 -10.88 7.55 7.04
C ARG A 75 -11.77 7.17 5.86
N GLU A 76 -13.01 6.83 6.14
CA GLU A 76 -14.00 6.61 5.09
C GLU A 76 -14.26 7.91 4.32
N ASN A 77 -14.53 7.79 3.02
CA ASN A 77 -14.74 8.92 2.10
C ASN A 77 -13.56 9.92 2.09
N SER A 78 -12.35 9.41 2.21
CA SER A 78 -11.12 10.21 2.15
C SER A 78 -10.30 9.87 0.91
N PHE A 79 -9.46 10.80 0.48
CA PHE A 79 -8.54 10.56 -0.64
C PHE A 79 -7.54 9.42 -0.37
N VAL A 80 -7.24 9.11 0.91
CA VAL A 80 -6.45 7.93 1.27
C VAL A 80 -7.20 6.64 0.90
N GLN A 81 -8.53 6.62 1.06
CA GLN A 81 -9.35 5.51 0.59
C GLN A 81 -9.25 5.36 -0.91
N ASP A 82 -9.29 6.44 -1.68
CA ASP A 82 -9.18 6.39 -3.15
C ASP A 82 -7.81 5.90 -3.61
N ILE A 83 -6.73 6.36 -2.96
CA ILE A 83 -5.36 5.88 -3.19
C ILE A 83 -5.28 4.36 -2.91
N VAL A 84 -5.77 3.91 -1.75
CA VAL A 84 -5.74 2.49 -1.36
C VAL A 84 -6.64 1.64 -2.26
N HIS A 85 -7.78 2.18 -2.71
CA HIS A 85 -8.69 1.50 -3.62
C HIS A 85 -8.05 1.33 -5.00
N SER A 86 -7.45 2.39 -5.54
CA SER A 86 -6.72 2.37 -6.80
C SER A 86 -5.59 1.33 -6.78
N PHE A 87 -4.84 1.27 -5.68
CA PHE A 87 -3.81 0.24 -5.47
C PHE A 87 -4.38 -1.17 -5.33
N LYS A 88 -5.58 -1.35 -4.77
CA LYS A 88 -6.14 -2.70 -4.57
C LYS A 88 -6.85 -3.27 -5.79
N TYR A 89 -7.46 -2.41 -6.62
CA TYR A 89 -8.44 -2.85 -7.61
C TYR A 89 -8.23 -2.27 -9.02
N ASN A 90 -7.55 -1.13 -9.17
CA ASN A 90 -7.40 -0.47 -10.48
C ASN A 90 -6.03 -0.75 -11.12
N HIS A 91 -5.43 -1.87 -10.77
CA HIS A 91 -4.11 -2.32 -11.23
C HIS A 91 -2.95 -1.31 -11.06
N ASN A 92 -3.10 -0.30 -10.20
CA ASN A 92 -2.11 0.76 -10.03
C ASN A 92 -1.01 0.37 -9.03
N LYS A 93 -0.12 -0.56 -9.45
CA LYS A 93 1.02 -1.05 -8.65
C LYS A 93 1.94 0.05 -8.19
N GLU A 94 2.02 1.07 -9.02
CA GLU A 94 2.91 2.20 -8.96
C GLU A 94 2.65 3.04 -7.68
N ILE A 95 1.39 3.15 -7.24
CA ILE A 95 1.02 3.70 -5.92
C ILE A 95 1.66 2.89 -4.78
N GLY A 96 1.60 1.56 -4.86
CA GLY A 96 2.20 0.67 -3.87
C GLY A 96 3.70 0.87 -3.72
N ILE A 97 4.39 1.12 -4.84
CA ILE A 97 5.83 1.39 -4.86
C ILE A 97 6.13 2.71 -4.15
N VAL A 98 5.37 3.77 -4.45
CA VAL A 98 5.54 5.09 -3.80
C VAL A 98 5.30 4.98 -2.29
N LEU A 99 4.20 4.34 -1.87
CA LEU A 99 3.87 4.17 -0.46
C LEU A 99 4.89 3.27 0.27
N GLY A 100 5.36 2.21 -0.38
CA GLY A 100 6.38 1.31 0.15
C GLY A 100 7.70 2.04 0.39
N LYS A 101 8.13 2.87 -0.58
CA LYS A 101 9.32 3.71 -0.43
C LYS A 101 9.20 4.69 0.75
N MET A 102 8.09 5.42 0.85
CA MET A 102 7.84 6.36 1.95
C MET A 102 7.87 5.66 3.32
N ALA A 103 7.27 4.47 3.42
CA ALA A 103 7.28 3.69 4.64
C ALA A 103 8.70 3.17 4.98
N GLY A 104 9.48 2.76 3.99
CA GLY A 104 10.89 2.39 4.19
C GLY A 104 11.74 3.57 4.68
N GLU A 105 11.54 4.77 4.13
CA GLU A 105 12.22 5.99 4.59
C GLU A 105 11.89 6.32 6.05
N LYS A 106 10.61 6.21 6.44
CA LYS A 106 10.18 6.37 7.84
C LYS A 106 10.81 5.32 8.76
N MET A 107 10.88 4.07 8.30
CA MET A 107 11.46 2.95 9.04
C MET A 107 12.97 3.13 9.30
N LEU A 108 13.73 3.63 8.33
CA LEU A 108 15.16 3.94 8.50
C LEU A 108 15.40 5.00 9.60
N MET A 109 14.49 5.95 9.72
CA MET A 109 14.58 7.02 10.72
C MET A 109 14.18 6.52 12.12
N SER A 110 13.26 5.56 12.21
CA SER A 110 12.79 4.97 13.47
C SER A 110 13.89 4.20 14.22
N SER A 111 13.80 4.15 15.55
CA SER A 111 14.63 3.25 16.40
C SER A 111 14.05 1.84 16.51
N GLY A 112 12.73 1.68 16.45
CA GLY A 112 12.02 0.45 16.83
C GLY A 112 12.00 -0.64 15.77
N PHE A 113 12.78 -0.48 14.70
CA PHE A 113 12.58 -1.23 13.47
C PHE A 113 13.88 -1.50 12.69
N ARG A 114 14.99 -0.89 13.07
CA ARG A 114 16.28 -0.98 12.35
C ARG A 114 16.91 -2.37 12.34
N GLN A 115 16.48 -3.24 13.26
CA GLN A 115 17.00 -4.60 13.40
C GLN A 115 16.33 -5.60 12.43
N ALA A 116 15.35 -5.15 11.63
CA ALA A 116 14.71 -6.04 10.66
C ALA A 116 15.68 -6.40 9.53
N GLU A 117 15.90 -7.70 9.32
CA GLU A 117 16.81 -8.22 8.29
C GLU A 117 16.08 -8.70 7.03
N VAL A 118 14.77 -8.96 7.15
CA VAL A 118 13.95 -9.56 6.09
C VAL A 118 12.54 -8.98 6.12
N ILE A 119 11.93 -8.87 4.94
CA ILE A 119 10.50 -8.60 4.76
C ILE A 119 9.80 -9.84 4.21
N ILE A 120 8.74 -10.26 4.91
CA ILE A 120 7.88 -11.35 4.49
C ILE A 120 6.49 -10.77 4.17
N PRO A 121 6.13 -10.61 2.88
CA PRO A 121 4.83 -10.11 2.50
C PRO A 121 3.74 -11.15 2.73
N VAL A 122 2.57 -10.69 3.18
CA VAL A 122 1.43 -11.59 3.40
C VAL A 122 0.83 -11.99 2.04
N PRO A 123 0.74 -13.31 1.72
CA PRO A 123 0.27 -13.79 0.43
C PRO A 123 -1.23 -13.60 0.22
N LEU A 124 -1.63 -13.44 -1.04
CA LEU A 124 -3.00 -13.65 -1.47
C LEU A 124 -3.21 -15.09 -1.90
N HIS A 125 -4.47 -15.54 -1.89
CA HIS A 125 -4.82 -16.80 -2.52
C HIS A 125 -4.66 -16.68 -4.06
N PRO A 126 -4.13 -17.68 -4.78
CA PRO A 126 -3.82 -17.57 -6.21
C PRO A 126 -4.98 -17.04 -7.07
N LYS A 127 -6.21 -17.53 -6.83
CA LYS A 127 -7.41 -17.01 -7.53
C LYS A 127 -7.64 -15.51 -7.33
N LYS A 128 -7.41 -14.98 -6.12
CA LYS A 128 -7.56 -13.56 -5.83
C LYS A 128 -6.43 -12.72 -6.40
N GLU A 129 -5.22 -13.26 -6.37
CA GLU A 129 -4.07 -12.61 -7.00
C GLU A 129 -4.28 -12.48 -8.50
N TYR A 130 -4.78 -13.53 -9.17
CA TYR A 130 -5.13 -13.49 -10.59
C TYR A 130 -6.16 -12.38 -10.89
N VAL A 131 -7.26 -12.33 -10.13
CA VAL A 131 -8.31 -11.30 -10.32
C VAL A 131 -7.79 -9.89 -10.05
N ARG A 132 -6.95 -9.71 -9.02
CA ARG A 132 -6.36 -8.40 -8.68
C ARG A 132 -5.15 -8.03 -9.55
N GLY A 133 -4.61 -8.99 -10.30
CA GLY A 133 -3.41 -8.88 -11.13
C GLY A 133 -2.07 -8.91 -10.37
N TYR A 134 -2.07 -8.83 -9.03
CA TYR A 134 -0.88 -8.93 -8.18
C TYR A 134 -1.21 -8.98 -6.69
N ASN A 135 -0.24 -9.45 -5.90
CA ASN A 135 -0.21 -9.29 -4.45
C ASN A 135 0.24 -7.88 -4.02
N GLN A 136 -0.68 -7.10 -3.44
CA GLN A 136 -0.39 -5.74 -2.95
C GLN A 136 0.68 -5.71 -1.86
N SER A 137 0.67 -6.70 -0.95
CA SER A 137 1.66 -6.79 0.12
C SER A 137 3.06 -7.01 -0.44
N PHE A 138 3.18 -7.81 -1.51
CA PHE A 138 4.45 -8.06 -2.19
C PHE A 138 4.96 -6.78 -2.88
N VAL A 139 4.14 -6.10 -3.68
CA VAL A 139 4.54 -4.86 -4.37
C VAL A 139 4.97 -3.78 -3.36
N PHE A 140 4.20 -3.59 -2.29
CA PHE A 140 4.55 -2.66 -1.22
C PHE A 140 5.84 -3.09 -0.50
N GLY A 141 5.95 -4.37 -0.16
CA GLY A 141 7.09 -4.96 0.56
C GLY A 141 8.39 -4.89 -0.23
N GLU A 142 8.34 -5.09 -1.55
CA GLU A 142 9.50 -4.98 -2.44
C GLU A 142 10.06 -3.56 -2.47
N ALA A 143 9.20 -2.55 -2.64
CA ALA A 143 9.64 -1.16 -2.64
C ALA A 143 10.15 -0.71 -1.25
N PHE A 144 9.52 -1.19 -0.18
CA PHE A 144 9.97 -0.98 1.19
C PHE A 144 11.35 -1.59 1.41
N ALA A 145 11.54 -2.87 1.08
CA ALA A 145 12.79 -3.60 1.27
C ALA A 145 13.93 -3.00 0.47
N LYS A 146 13.66 -2.57 -0.77
CA LYS A 146 14.64 -1.86 -1.61
C LYS A 146 15.17 -0.59 -0.92
N THR A 147 14.28 0.13 -0.22
CA THR A 147 14.65 1.34 0.52
C THR A 147 15.47 1.00 1.76
N MET A 148 15.05 -0.04 2.50
CA MET A 148 15.75 -0.54 3.69
C MET A 148 17.06 -1.28 3.38
N LYS A 149 17.26 -1.69 2.13
CA LYS A 149 18.34 -2.58 1.67
C LYS A 149 18.35 -3.93 2.38
N ILE A 150 17.18 -4.54 2.50
CA ILE A 150 16.99 -5.87 3.11
C ILE A 150 16.30 -6.82 2.15
N GLU A 151 16.35 -8.11 2.44
CA GLU A 151 15.79 -9.15 1.57
C GLU A 151 14.26 -9.24 1.67
N VAL A 152 13.60 -9.63 0.58
CA VAL A 152 12.19 -10.00 0.56
C VAL A 152 12.06 -11.50 0.32
N LEU A 153 11.44 -12.21 1.26
CA LEU A 153 11.13 -13.63 1.10
C LEU A 153 9.64 -13.80 0.83
N ASN A 154 9.27 -14.01 -0.44
CA ASN A 154 7.87 -14.08 -0.88
C ASN A 154 7.28 -15.51 -0.82
N ASP A 155 8.11 -16.52 -0.60
CA ASP A 155 7.76 -17.94 -0.64
C ASP A 155 7.64 -18.59 0.75
N VAL A 156 7.89 -17.83 1.82
CA VAL A 156 7.82 -18.32 3.21
C VAL A 156 6.38 -18.57 3.68
N LEU A 157 5.42 -17.78 3.19
CA LEU A 157 4.02 -17.88 3.58
C LEU A 157 3.17 -18.37 2.40
N VAL A 158 2.24 -19.29 2.68
CA VAL A 158 1.27 -19.79 1.69
C VAL A 158 -0.15 -19.53 2.15
N LYS A 159 -0.98 -18.98 1.27
CA LYS A 159 -2.42 -18.80 1.53
C LYS A 159 -3.23 -19.98 0.99
N GLY A 160 -3.41 -21.01 1.82
CA GLY A 160 -4.09 -22.25 1.42
C GLY A 160 -5.59 -22.14 1.14
N LYS A 161 -6.33 -21.27 1.86
CA LYS A 161 -7.78 -21.09 1.69
C LYS A 161 -8.13 -19.72 1.10
N SER A 162 -9.10 -19.70 0.19
CA SER A 162 -9.66 -18.48 -0.40
C SER A 162 -10.84 -17.97 0.42
N ASN A 163 -10.60 -17.05 1.35
CA ASN A 163 -11.69 -16.45 2.14
C ASN A 163 -12.51 -15.48 1.27
N GLU A 164 -13.71 -15.13 1.68
CA GLU A 164 -14.46 -14.05 1.04
C GLU A 164 -13.80 -12.67 1.26
N SER A 165 -14.22 -11.66 0.50
CA SER A 165 -13.81 -10.27 0.74
C SER A 165 -14.19 -9.81 2.15
N GLN A 166 -13.35 -8.98 2.77
CA GLN A 166 -13.66 -8.31 4.04
C GLN A 166 -14.26 -6.92 3.84
N THR A 167 -14.29 -6.40 2.61
CA THR A 167 -14.91 -5.12 2.28
C THR A 167 -16.39 -5.17 2.65
N GLY A 168 -16.90 -4.15 3.34
CA GLY A 168 -18.30 -4.07 3.78
C GLY A 168 -18.65 -4.92 5.01
N LYS A 169 -17.78 -5.83 5.47
CA LYS A 169 -18.03 -6.64 6.68
C LYS A 169 -17.76 -5.83 7.94
N ASN A 170 -18.62 -5.99 8.95
CA ASN A 170 -18.43 -5.42 10.28
C ASN A 170 -17.33 -6.17 11.07
N ARG A 171 -16.96 -5.67 12.26
CA ARG A 171 -15.85 -6.25 13.05
C ARG A 171 -16.07 -7.73 13.38
N ILE A 172 -17.27 -8.13 13.76
CA ILE A 172 -17.59 -9.51 14.16
C ILE A 172 -17.52 -10.43 12.93
N GLU A 173 -18.08 -10.00 11.81
CA GLU A 173 -18.05 -10.73 10.55
C GLU A 173 -16.63 -10.91 10.02
N ARG A 174 -15.76 -9.89 10.16
CA ARG A 174 -14.34 -10.00 9.79
C ARG A 174 -13.64 -11.06 10.63
N VAL A 175 -13.88 -11.09 11.93
CA VAL A 175 -13.30 -12.12 12.83
C VAL A 175 -13.81 -13.51 12.45
N LYS A 176 -15.11 -13.69 12.24
CA LYS A 176 -15.69 -14.96 11.77
C LYS A 176 -15.10 -15.40 10.42
N ASN A 177 -14.91 -14.48 9.47
CA ASN A 177 -14.31 -14.76 8.17
C ASN A 177 -12.81 -15.14 8.27
N VAL A 178 -12.12 -14.77 9.35
CA VAL A 178 -10.75 -15.23 9.59
C VAL A 178 -10.76 -16.60 10.28
N LEU A 179 -11.56 -16.76 11.35
CA LEU A 179 -11.59 -17.97 12.19
C LEU A 179 -12.26 -19.18 11.52
N GLY A 180 -13.36 -18.98 10.78
CA GLY A 180 -14.04 -20.05 10.04
C GLY A 180 -13.22 -20.59 8.86
N ASN A 181 -12.04 -20.02 8.62
CA ASN A 181 -11.15 -20.35 7.51
C ASN A 181 -9.73 -20.70 7.99
N VAL A 182 -9.55 -20.99 9.29
CA VAL A 182 -8.34 -21.66 9.80
C VAL A 182 -8.46 -23.15 9.51
#